data_AF-Q45R24-F1
#
_entry.id   AF-Q45R24-F1
#
_cell.length_a   1.000
_cell.length_b   1.000
_cell.length_c   1.000
_cell.angle_alpha   90.00
_cell.angle_beta   90.00
_cell.angle_gamma   90.00
#
_symmetry.space_group_name_H-M   'P 1'
#
loop_
_entity.id
_entity.type
_entity.pdbx_description
1 polymer ?
#
loop_
_entity_poly.entity_id
_entity_poly.type
_entity_poly.pdbx_seq_one_letter_code
_entity_poly.pdbx_strand_id
1 'polypeptide(L)'
;AVKMLLIPWKWGMKYFWDTLLDADLESDILGWQYISGSLPDGHELERLDDPEIQGTKYDSEGEYVRQWLPELARIPTEWIHHPWNAPPTVLRASGVELGQNYPKPIIDIDLAREQLTQAIFKMWEDEAASKSSTSENKHEVVDDSENLSIPKFS
;
A
#
# COMPACT_ATOMS: atom_id res chain seq x y z
N ALA A 1 -3.31 2.76 -2.39
CA ALA A 1 -2.67 3.91 -1.70
C ALA A 1 -1.25 3.58 -1.23
N VAL A 2 -1.07 2.66 -0.28
CA VAL A 2 0.26 2.35 0.29
C VAL A 2 1.26 1.84 -0.75
N LYS A 3 0.88 0.83 -1.56
CA LYS A 3 1.81 0.20 -2.51
C LYS A 3 2.05 1.05 -3.77
N MET A 4 0.99 1.60 -4.36
CA MET A 4 1.08 2.41 -5.59
C MET A 4 1.62 3.83 -5.38
N LEU A 5 1.27 4.50 -4.27
CA LEU A 5 1.61 5.92 -4.05
C LEU A 5 2.61 6.12 -2.90
N LEU A 6 3.02 5.06 -2.22
CA LEU A 6 3.94 5.09 -1.08
C LEU A 6 3.50 6.06 0.05
N ILE A 7 2.19 6.28 0.18
CA ILE A 7 1.61 7.14 1.22
C ILE A 7 1.64 6.42 2.57
N PRO A 8 1.95 7.12 3.68
CA PRO A 8 1.88 6.54 5.02
C PRO A 8 0.51 5.92 5.31
N TRP A 9 0.49 4.64 5.71
CA TRP A 9 -0.75 3.89 5.97
C TRP A 9 -1.65 4.56 7.03
N LYS A 10 -1.06 5.25 8.01
CA LYS A 10 -1.78 5.99 9.05
C LYS A 10 -2.75 7.04 8.50
N TRP A 11 -2.43 7.61 7.34
CA TRP A 11 -3.33 8.58 6.70
C TRP A 11 -4.57 7.90 6.13
N GLY A 12 -4.40 6.71 5.55
CA GLY A 12 -5.51 5.87 5.10
C GLY A 12 -6.38 5.41 6.27
N MET A 13 -5.76 4.91 7.35
CA MET A 13 -6.47 4.50 8.57
C MET A 13 -7.31 5.64 9.15
N LYS A 14 -6.74 6.84 9.26
CA LYS A 14 -7.47 8.00 9.78
C LYS A 14 -8.67 8.37 8.90
N TYR A 15 -8.52 8.32 7.57
CA TYR A 15 -9.63 8.60 6.67
C TYR A 15 -10.75 7.55 6.80
N PHE A 16 -10.39 6.28 6.97
CA PHE A 16 -11.36 5.19 7.16
C PHE A 16 -12.12 5.38 8.48
N TRP A 17 -11.39 5.70 9.55
CA TRP A 17 -11.97 6.01 10.86
C TRP A 17 -13.00 7.14 10.81
N ASP A 18 -12.76 8.15 9.96
CA ASP A 18 -13.64 9.32 9.85
C ASP A 18 -14.84 9.12 8.89
N THR A 19 -14.82 8.08 8.04
CA THR A 19 -15.81 7.93 6.93
C THR A 19 -16.59 6.62 6.91
N LEU A 20 -16.07 5.55 7.52
CA LEU A 20 -16.76 4.27 7.58
C LEU A 20 -17.81 4.26 8.70
N LEU A 21 -19.00 3.74 8.39
CA LEU A 21 -20.09 3.60 9.37
C LEU A 21 -19.76 2.54 10.44
N ASP A 22 -18.96 1.56 10.06
CA ASP A 22 -18.54 0.39 10.84
C ASP A 22 -17.08 0.49 11.30
N ALA A 23 -16.53 1.70 11.38
CA ALA A 23 -15.17 1.94 11.87
C ALA A 23 -14.97 1.28 13.25
N ASP A 24 -14.08 0.27 13.27
CA ASP A 24 -13.76 -0.56 14.42
C ASP A 24 -12.24 -0.78 14.46
N LEU A 25 -11.62 -0.57 15.62
CA LEU A 25 -10.17 -0.47 15.73
C LEU A 25 -9.49 -1.81 15.41
N GLU A 26 -10.05 -2.90 15.93
CA GLU A 26 -9.54 -4.25 15.76
C GLU A 26 -9.66 -4.70 14.31
N SER A 27 -10.84 -4.49 13.71
CA SER A 27 -11.12 -4.77 12.31
C SER A 27 -10.18 -3.98 11.38
N ASP A 28 -10.00 -2.69 11.63
CA ASP A 28 -9.13 -1.84 10.82
C ASP A 28 -7.67 -2.29 10.91
N ILE A 29 -7.12 -2.48 12.12
CA ILE A 29 -5.72 -2.92 12.29
C ILE A 29 -5.49 -4.25 11.59
N LEU A 30 -6.40 -5.21 11.74
CA LEU A 30 -6.30 -6.51 11.09
C LEU A 30 -6.31 -6.38 9.56
N GLY A 31 -7.20 -5.54 9.01
CA GLY A 31 -7.26 -5.25 7.58
C GLY A 31 -5.96 -4.63 7.06
N TRP A 32 -5.40 -3.64 7.76
CA TRP A 32 -4.12 -3.02 7.40
C TRP A 32 -2.97 -4.02 7.45
N GLN A 33 -2.92 -4.91 8.44
CA GLN A 33 -1.92 -5.99 8.54
C GLN A 33 -2.03 -7.00 7.38
N TYR A 34 -3.26 -7.34 7.01
CA TYR A 34 -3.54 -8.27 5.91
C TYR A 34 -3.05 -7.73 4.57
N ILE A 35 -3.31 -6.46 4.26
CA ILE A 35 -2.92 -5.87 2.97
C ILE A 35 -1.43 -5.49 2.88
N SER A 36 -0.76 -5.29 4.02
CA SER A 36 0.66 -4.91 4.09
C SER A 36 1.61 -6.11 4.18
N GLY A 37 1.10 -7.34 4.19
CA GLY A 37 1.91 -8.56 4.28
C GLY A 37 2.50 -8.81 5.67
N SER A 38 1.90 -8.23 6.70
CA SER A 38 2.33 -8.45 8.10
C SER A 38 1.74 -9.73 8.68
N LEU A 39 0.68 -10.28 8.08
CA LEU A 39 0.12 -11.58 8.44
C LEU A 39 0.71 -12.69 7.56
N PRO A 40 0.97 -13.89 8.11
CA PRO A 40 1.51 -15.03 7.35
C PRO A 40 0.66 -15.47 6.15
N ASP A 41 -0.66 -15.27 6.23
CA ASP A 41 -1.66 -15.57 5.19
C ASP A 41 -2.18 -14.31 4.46
N GLY A 42 -1.52 -13.17 4.69
CA GLY A 42 -1.85 -11.89 4.08
C GLY A 42 -1.36 -11.72 2.63
N HIS A 43 -1.68 -10.57 2.05
CA HIS A 43 -1.10 -10.18 0.77
C HIS A 43 0.36 -9.80 0.95
N GLU A 44 1.26 -10.42 0.20
CA GLU A 44 2.67 -10.04 0.15
C GLU A 44 2.85 -8.53 -0.09
N LEU A 45 3.82 -7.91 0.59
CA LEU A 45 4.05 -6.47 0.48
C LEU A 45 4.38 -6.05 -0.95
N GLU A 46 5.13 -6.87 -1.69
CA GLU A 46 5.53 -6.68 -3.08
C GLU A 46 4.38 -6.86 -4.08
N ARG A 47 3.29 -7.50 -3.67
CA ARG A 47 2.13 -7.72 -4.55
C ARG A 47 1.44 -6.42 -4.88
N LEU A 48 1.59 -5.98 -6.13
CA LEU A 48 0.88 -4.86 -6.74
C LEU A 48 -0.28 -5.39 -7.59
N ASP A 49 -1.51 -5.01 -7.25
CA ASP A 49 -2.70 -5.44 -7.99
C ASP A 49 -2.94 -4.52 -9.20
N ASP A 50 -3.24 -5.12 -10.35
CA ASP A 50 -3.55 -4.42 -11.60
C ASP A 50 -5.05 -4.06 -11.67
N PRO A 51 -5.42 -2.77 -11.81
CA PRO A 51 -6.81 -2.34 -11.93
C PRO A 51 -7.60 -3.06 -13.03
N GLU A 52 -6.99 -3.38 -14.17
CA GLU A 52 -7.65 -4.08 -15.28
C GLU A 52 -8.05 -5.52 -14.88
N ILE A 53 -7.11 -6.23 -14.25
CA ILE A 53 -7.32 -7.62 -13.81
C ILE A 53 -8.34 -7.65 -12.66
N GLN A 54 -8.23 -6.73 -11.70
CA GLN A 54 -9.18 -6.67 -10.58
C GLN A 54 -10.58 -6.29 -11.09
N GLY A 55 -10.68 -5.31 -11.97
CA GLY A 55 -11.95 -4.89 -12.56
C GLY A 55 -12.64 -6.04 -13.28
N THR A 56 -11.91 -6.77 -14.13
CA THR A 56 -12.46 -7.95 -14.83
C THR A 56 -12.95 -9.04 -13.87
N LYS A 57 -12.25 -9.23 -12.74
CA LYS A 57 -12.58 -10.26 -11.75
C LYS A 57 -13.78 -9.90 -10.87
N TYR A 58 -13.90 -8.65 -10.45
CA TYR A 58 -14.87 -8.22 -9.45
C TYR A 58 -16.03 -7.39 -10.02
N ASP A 59 -15.87 -6.83 -11.21
CA ASP A 59 -16.87 -6.02 -11.92
C ASP A 59 -16.79 -6.28 -13.43
N SER A 60 -17.02 -7.54 -13.84
CA SER A 60 -16.81 -7.98 -15.23
C SER A 60 -17.62 -7.19 -16.26
N GLU A 61 -18.80 -6.69 -15.87
CA GLU A 61 -19.65 -5.87 -16.74
C GLU A 61 -19.36 -4.37 -16.62
N GLY A 62 -18.61 -3.93 -15.60
CA GLY A 62 -18.31 -2.52 -15.37
C GLY A 62 -19.42 -1.74 -14.65
N GLU A 63 -20.46 -2.40 -14.16
CA GLU A 63 -21.65 -1.75 -13.62
C GLU A 63 -21.33 -0.92 -12.37
N TYR A 64 -20.42 -1.41 -11.52
CA TYR A 64 -19.96 -0.66 -10.36
C TYR A 64 -19.29 0.65 -10.79
N VAL A 65 -18.41 0.59 -11.79
CA VAL A 65 -17.76 1.80 -12.33
C VAL A 65 -18.81 2.76 -12.92
N ARG A 66 -19.79 2.28 -13.70
CA ARG A 66 -20.83 3.15 -14.29
C ARG A 66 -21.70 3.83 -13.23
N GLN A 67 -21.97 3.14 -12.12
CA GLN A 67 -22.77 3.68 -11.03
C GLN A 67 -22.04 4.81 -10.29
N TRP A 68 -20.74 4.63 -9.99
CA TRP A 68 -19.98 5.56 -9.16
C TRP A 68 -19.21 6.63 -9.95
N LEU A 69 -18.92 6.39 -11.23
CA LEU A 69 -18.22 7.29 -12.15
C LEU A 69 -19.06 7.49 -13.43
N PRO A 70 -20.15 8.28 -13.37
CA PRO A 70 -21.08 8.42 -14.48
C PRO A 70 -20.45 9.02 -15.76
N GLU A 71 -19.33 9.74 -15.65
CA GLU A 71 -18.54 10.22 -16.78
C GLU A 71 -17.98 9.07 -17.64
N LEU A 72 -17.76 7.89 -17.07
CA LEU A 72 -17.29 6.69 -17.77
C LEU A 72 -18.42 5.78 -18.25
N ALA A 73 -19.69 6.10 -17.94
CA ALA A 73 -20.82 5.18 -18.16
C ALA A 73 -20.98 4.70 -19.61
N ARG A 74 -20.54 5.52 -20.58
CA ARG A 74 -20.64 5.23 -22.02
C ARG A 74 -19.41 4.51 -22.60
N ILE A 75 -18.38 4.25 -21.80
CA ILE A 75 -17.21 3.48 -22.24
C ILE A 75 -17.62 2.01 -22.42
N PRO A 76 -17.22 1.35 -23.53
CA PRO A 76 -17.41 -0.08 -23.69
C PRO A 76 -16.76 -0.87 -22.55
N THR A 77 -17.38 -1.95 -22.10
CA THR A 77 -16.91 -2.76 -20.96
C THR A 77 -15.45 -3.17 -21.07
N GLU A 78 -14.97 -3.49 -22.27
CA GLU A 78 -13.57 -3.82 -22.54
C GLU A 78 -12.58 -2.76 -22.04
N TRP A 79 -12.95 -1.48 -21.99
CA TRP A 79 -12.04 -0.37 -21.65
C TRP A 79 -12.37 0.31 -20.33
N ILE A 80 -13.44 -0.11 -19.66
CA ILE A 80 -14.00 0.65 -18.52
C ILE A 80 -13.06 0.67 -17.30
N HIS A 81 -12.25 -0.39 -17.14
CA HIS A 81 -11.28 -0.53 -16.04
C HIS A 81 -9.88 0.02 -16.37
N HIS A 82 -9.63 0.38 -17.64
CA HIS A 82 -8.37 0.94 -18.11
C HIS A 82 -8.58 1.93 -19.26
N PRO A 83 -9.33 3.04 -19.03
CA PRO A 83 -9.68 4.00 -20.09
C PRO A 83 -8.46 4.67 -20.73
N TRP A 84 -7.30 4.69 -20.06
CA TRP A 84 -6.04 5.19 -20.62
C TRP A 84 -5.47 4.33 -21.76
N ASN A 85 -5.84 3.05 -21.85
CA ASN A 85 -5.45 2.17 -22.94
C ASN A 85 -6.43 2.23 -24.13
N ALA A 86 -7.59 2.89 -23.97
CA ALA A 86 -8.62 2.92 -24.99
C ALA A 86 -8.21 3.74 -26.22
N PRO A 87 -8.60 3.33 -27.44
CA PRO A 87 -8.37 4.12 -28.63
C PRO A 87 -9.00 5.51 -28.53
N PRO A 88 -8.37 6.58 -29.06
CA PRO A 88 -8.92 7.94 -29.02
C PRO A 88 -10.32 8.06 -29.65
N THR A 89 -10.64 7.20 -30.61
CA THR A 89 -11.96 7.12 -31.24
C THR A 89 -13.04 6.65 -30.27
N VAL A 90 -12.73 5.65 -29.43
CA VAL A 90 -13.63 5.11 -28.41
C VAL A 90 -13.87 6.17 -27.33
N LEU A 91 -12.79 6.77 -26.80
CA LEU A 91 -12.88 7.83 -25.79
C LEU A 91 -13.78 8.99 -26.25
N ARG A 92 -13.55 9.48 -27.47
CA ARG A 92 -14.36 10.55 -28.06
C ARG A 92 -15.82 10.15 -28.27
N ALA A 93 -16.09 8.92 -28.72
CA ALA A 93 -17.46 8.43 -28.91
C ALA A 93 -18.22 8.29 -27.58
N SER A 94 -17.51 7.91 -26.52
CA SER A 94 -18.04 7.84 -25.15
C SER A 94 -18.12 9.19 -24.46
N GLY A 95 -17.55 10.25 -25.05
CA GLY A 95 -17.51 11.60 -24.48
C GLY A 95 -16.50 11.75 -23.35
N VAL A 96 -15.47 10.90 -23.29
CA VAL A 96 -14.41 10.92 -22.28
C VAL A 96 -13.17 11.60 -22.83
N GLU A 97 -12.60 12.51 -22.04
CA GLU A 97 -11.37 13.23 -22.32
C GLU A 97 -10.43 13.16 -21.12
N LEU A 98 -9.35 12.39 -21.28
CA LEU A 98 -8.38 12.13 -20.23
C LEU A 98 -7.57 13.39 -19.87
N GLY A 99 -7.61 13.76 -18.60
CA GLY A 99 -7.05 14.99 -18.05
C GLY A 99 -8.03 16.16 -17.96
N GLN A 100 -9.25 16.00 -18.49
CA GLN A 100 -10.33 17.00 -18.34
C GLN A 100 -11.48 16.46 -17.51
N ASN A 101 -12.28 15.54 -18.06
CA ASN A 101 -13.45 15.00 -17.36
C ASN A 101 -13.15 13.73 -16.58
N TYR A 102 -12.07 13.04 -16.91
CA TYR A 102 -11.55 11.93 -16.14
C TYR A 102 -10.02 12.04 -16.09
N PRO A 103 -9.37 11.92 -14.93
CA PRO A 103 -7.93 12.11 -14.83
C PRO A 103 -7.14 11.03 -15.58
N LYS A 104 -5.91 11.39 -15.98
CA LYS A 104 -4.91 10.39 -16.38
C LYS A 104 -4.43 9.63 -15.13
N PRO A 105 -3.91 8.39 -15.27
CA PRO A 105 -3.25 7.70 -14.17
C PRO A 105 -2.22 8.61 -13.50
N ILE A 106 -2.33 8.78 -12.18
CA ILE A 106 -1.42 9.63 -11.39
C ILE A 106 0.01 9.07 -11.44
N ILE A 107 0.11 7.75 -11.44
CA ILE A 107 1.35 7.01 -11.60
C ILE A 107 1.11 5.85 -12.56
N ASP A 108 2.12 5.56 -13.38
CA ASP A 108 2.15 4.37 -14.21
C ASP A 108 2.38 3.12 -13.35
N ILE A 109 1.76 1.99 -13.69
CA ILE A 109 1.82 0.77 -12.88
C ILE A 109 3.23 0.15 -12.84
N ASP A 110 3.98 0.25 -13.93
CA ASP A 110 5.35 -0.28 -14.00
C ASP A 110 6.28 0.60 -13.18
N LEU A 111 6.12 1.92 -13.27
CA LEU A 111 6.85 2.86 -12.43
C LEU A 111 6.53 2.67 -10.94
N ALA A 112 5.27 2.45 -10.59
CA ALA A 112 4.86 2.19 -9.21
C ALA A 112 5.49 0.88 -8.68
N ARG A 113 5.55 -0.16 -9.51
CA ARG A 113 6.20 -1.43 -9.18
C ARG A 113 7.69 -1.25 -8.92
N GLU A 114 8.38 -0.50 -9.78
CA GLU A 114 9.80 -0.21 -9.60
C GLU A 114 10.05 0.56 -8.29
N GLN A 115 9.29 1.63 -8.06
CA GLN A 115 9.42 2.45 -6.84
C GLN A 115 9.11 1.66 -5.57
N LEU A 116 8.08 0.81 -5.59
CA LEU A 116 7.76 -0.08 -4.48
C LEU A 116 8.92 -1.04 -4.19
N THR A 117 9.48 -1.65 -5.22
CA THR A 117 10.60 -2.59 -5.10
C THR A 117 11.82 -1.90 -4.48
N GLN A 118 12.17 -0.70 -4.96
CA GLN A 118 13.26 0.10 -4.39
C GLN A 118 13.01 0.47 -2.92
N ALA A 119 11.77 0.84 -2.57
CA ALA A 119 11.41 1.17 -1.19
C ALA A 119 11.52 -0.03 -0.25
N ILE A 120 11.13 -1.23 -0.70
CA ILE A 120 11.25 -2.48 0.07
C ILE A 120 12.71 -2.85 0.27
N PHE A 121 13.54 -2.78 -0.78
CA PHE A 121 14.98 -3.03 -0.64
C PHE A 121 15.63 -2.10 0.37
N LYS A 122 15.34 -0.79 0.29
CA LYS A 122 15.86 0.19 1.25
C LYS A 122 15.43 -0.14 2.68
N MET A 123 14.18 -0.53 2.88
CA MET A 123 13.67 -0.93 4.20
C MET A 123 14.47 -2.12 4.77
N TRP A 124 14.77 -3.14 3.94
CA TRP A 124 15.57 -4.28 4.38
C TRP A 124 17.03 -3.93 4.68
N GLU A 125 17.63 -3.02 3.90
CA GLU A 125 18.97 -2.50 4.18
C GLU A 125 19.02 -1.77 5.52
N ASP A 126 18.06 -0.87 5.77
CA ASP A 126 17.94 -0.13 7.02
C ASP A 126 17.70 -1.09 8.22
N GLU A 127 16.89 -2.14 8.03
CA GLU A 127 16.66 -3.16 9.05
C GLU A 127 17.92 -3.97 9.36
N ALA A 128 18.68 -4.37 8.34
CA ALA A 128 19.94 -5.09 8.49
C ALA A 128 21.00 -4.24 9.21
N ALA A 129 21.12 -2.96 8.85
CA ALA A 129 22.02 -2.01 9.50
C ALA A 129 21.64 -1.79 10.99
N SER A 130 20.34 -1.70 11.28
CA SER A 130 19.82 -1.56 12.64
C SER A 130 20.11 -2.80 13.50
N LYS A 131 20.01 -4.01 12.93
CA LYS A 131 20.36 -5.26 13.62
C LYS A 131 21.86 -5.38 13.90
N SER A 132 22.72 -4.98 12.96
CA SER A 132 24.18 -4.98 13.12
C SER A 132 24.63 -4.08 14.27
N SER A 133 24.19 -2.83 14.28
CA SER A 133 24.52 -1.84 15.33
C SER A 133 23.99 -2.23 16.72
N THR A 134 22.82 -2.87 16.79
CA THR A 134 22.29 -3.40 18.07
C THR A 134 23.12 -4.58 18.60
N SER A 135 23.74 -5.36 17.70
CA SER A 135 24.62 -6.48 18.09
C SER A 135 26.01 -6.00 18.57
N GLU A 136 26.55 -4.94 17.96
CA GLU A 136 27.81 -4.30 18.38
C GLU A 136 27.69 -3.62 19.74
N ASN A 137 26.60 -2.88 19.99
CA ASN A 137 26.33 -2.28 21.30
C ASN A 137 26.10 -3.30 22.43
N LYS A 138 25.77 -4.56 22.10
CA LYS A 138 25.64 -5.64 23.09
C LYS A 138 26.99 -6.21 23.55
N HIS A 139 28.09 -5.94 22.85
CA HIS A 139 29.44 -6.39 23.21
C HIS A 139 30.26 -5.36 24.00
N GLU A 140 29.81 -4.11 24.13
CA GLU A 140 30.54 -3.06 24.87
C GLU A 140 30.11 -2.89 26.34
N VAL A 141 29.07 -3.62 26.81
CA VAL A 141 28.72 -3.66 28.24
C VAL A 141 29.45 -4.84 28.90
N VAL A 142 30.78 -4.75 28.98
CA VAL A 142 31.57 -5.62 29.87
C VAL A 142 31.68 -4.94 31.23
N ASP A 143 31.25 -5.71 32.23
CA ASP A 143 31.05 -5.39 33.63
C ASP A 143 32.33 -4.97 34.38
N ASP A 144 32.44 -3.69 34.77
CA ASP A 144 33.39 -3.24 35.80
C ASP A 144 32.66 -3.19 37.17
N SER A 145 32.21 -4.35 37.66
CA SER A 145 31.62 -4.50 39.00
C SER A 145 32.41 -5.45 39.90
N GLU A 146 33.74 -5.47 39.84
CA GLU A 146 34.58 -6.14 40.84
C GLU A 146 35.28 -5.12 41.76
N ASN A 147 34.55 -4.59 42.75
CA ASN A 147 35.01 -4.44 44.14
C ASN A 147 34.02 -3.61 44.98
N LEU A 148 32.99 -4.28 45.52
CA LEU A 148 32.29 -3.79 46.71
C LEU A 148 32.38 -4.87 47.77
N SER A 149 33.37 -4.73 48.66
CA SER A 149 33.56 -5.56 49.83
C SER A 149 32.35 -5.44 50.76
N ILE A 150 31.65 -6.55 51.00
CA ILE A 150 30.53 -6.62 51.94
C ILE A 150 31.10 -6.79 53.37
N PRO A 151 30.81 -5.90 54.33
CA PRO A 151 31.24 -6.10 55.71
C PRO A 151 30.34 -7.11 56.43
N LYS A 152 30.96 -8.09 57.10
CA LYS A 152 30.27 -9.00 58.02
C LYS A 152 30.06 -8.29 59.36
N PHE A 153 28.81 -8.23 59.83
CA PHE A 153 28.50 -7.85 61.21
C PHE A 153 28.65 -9.04 62.16
N SER A 154 29.15 -8.73 63.36
CA SER A 154 29.53 -9.67 64.43
C SER A 154 28.36 -10.19 65.24
#